data_AF-A0AAV9IE39-F1
#
_entry.id   AF-A0AAV9IE39-F1
#
_cell.length_a   1.000
_cell.length_b   1.000
_cell.length_c   1.000
_cell.angle_alpha   90.00
_cell.angle_beta   90.00
_cell.angle_gamma   90.00
#
_symmetry.space_group_name_H-M   'P 1'
#
loop_
_entity.id
_entity.type
_entity.pdbx_description
1 polymer ?
#
loop_
_entity_poly.entity_id
_entity_poly.type
_entity_poly.pdbx_seq_one_letter_code
_entity_poly.pdbx_strand_id
1 'polypeptide(L)'
;MTTNNQKKGLDKKTSIGGTEPGENSSLGVATRSQDVGGGRGSKQYLTNFKQQKLRAWQPILTPGWVISTLFIGGLVCVVIGGVILGYSNRVVRFSKRYDNIPECDVGGQITQPNFSKTCSVSIDVTERMKAPVFLYYKLNNFYQNHRRYVASRSDQQLHGDVVKVSSLKRQCAPGPYAFNTTTNMSLDGEYYIQRPYRSNSSEVDNKLDSRLVIPCGLVAWSLFNDTIGVNNTITFVNSQGKLSNISFSKRGIAWNSDIDTKFRPGPDPPFSPENDDLITDEAFMVWMRVAALPNFQKLYGIFRNDSLEPGRYVFNITARYPVSSFGGEKYLVLSTTTWLGGPNRFLGILYIVVGCIAIFLAIGFLLKYLFGQRAMSGKDGPVVWSRYEANDGRVHIQGTLRA
;
A
#
# COMPACT_ATOMS: atom_id res chain seq x y z
N MET A 1 -21.90 -37.55 -32.40
CA MET A 1 -20.98 -37.29 -33.51
C MET A 1 -19.61 -37.00 -32.91
N THR A 2 -18.71 -37.93 -33.17
CA THR A 2 -17.30 -38.10 -32.76
C THR A 2 -16.41 -36.99 -33.34
N THR A 3 -15.33 -36.50 -32.70
CA THR A 3 -14.01 -37.14 -32.45
C THR A 3 -13.15 -36.15 -31.62
N ASN A 4 -12.49 -36.54 -30.50
CA ASN A 4 -11.18 -37.22 -30.32
C ASN A 4 -9.93 -36.35 -30.64
N ASN A 5 -8.75 -36.45 -29.98
CA ASN A 5 -8.31 -37.02 -28.71
C ASN A 5 -6.82 -36.66 -28.46
N GLN A 6 -6.47 -36.53 -27.17
CA GLN A 6 -5.28 -36.97 -26.40
C GLN A 6 -3.81 -36.97 -26.91
N LYS A 7 -2.93 -36.61 -25.96
CA LYS A 7 -1.49 -36.90 -25.85
C LYS A 7 -1.20 -37.88 -24.70
N LYS A 8 -0.29 -38.84 -24.92
CA LYS A 8 0.56 -39.62 -23.98
C LYS A 8 1.88 -39.86 -24.76
N GLY A 9 3.10 -40.01 -24.23
CA GLY A 9 3.63 -40.31 -22.91
C GLY A 9 4.68 -41.44 -23.04
N LEU A 10 5.91 -41.17 -22.57
CA LEU A 10 6.93 -42.09 -22.00
C LEU A 10 7.92 -42.95 -22.85
N ASP A 11 9.21 -42.72 -22.54
CA ASP A 11 10.32 -43.64 -22.14
C ASP A 11 11.06 -44.65 -23.05
N LYS A 12 12.41 -44.58 -22.90
CA LYS A 12 13.42 -45.62 -22.49
C LYS A 12 14.57 -46.03 -23.46
N LYS A 13 15.79 -45.65 -23.02
CA LYS A 13 17.11 -46.33 -22.87
C LYS A 13 17.62 -47.43 -23.83
N THR A 14 18.97 -47.41 -24.01
CA THR A 14 20.04 -48.46 -23.88
C THR A 14 21.00 -48.47 -25.11
N SER A 15 22.29 -48.05 -25.05
CA SER A 15 23.57 -48.72 -24.61
C SER A 15 23.89 -50.00 -25.43
N ILE A 16 25.08 -50.35 -26.00
CA ILE A 16 26.51 -50.35 -25.60
C ILE A 16 27.42 -50.64 -26.84
N GLY A 17 28.67 -50.11 -26.85
CA GLY A 17 29.98 -50.69 -27.33
C GLY A 17 30.18 -51.05 -28.82
N GLY A 18 31.37 -50.99 -29.46
CA GLY A 18 32.76 -50.64 -29.09
C GLY A 18 33.71 -50.96 -30.28
N THR A 19 35.00 -50.60 -30.16
CA THR A 19 36.22 -51.03 -30.91
C THR A 19 36.69 -50.25 -32.17
N GLU A 20 37.87 -49.62 -32.03
CA GLU A 20 38.87 -49.15 -33.04
C GLU A 20 39.89 -50.29 -33.36
N PRO A 21 41.00 -50.17 -34.17
CA PRO A 21 41.62 -49.01 -34.86
C PRO A 21 42.23 -49.25 -36.29
N GLY A 22 42.85 -48.20 -36.86
CA GLY A 22 43.99 -48.27 -37.80
C GLY A 22 43.67 -47.94 -39.27
N GLU A 23 43.55 -46.67 -39.67
CA GLU A 23 44.61 -45.73 -40.07
C GLU A 23 45.27 -46.04 -41.44
N ASN A 24 44.79 -45.34 -42.49
CA ASN A 24 45.61 -44.91 -43.63
C ASN A 24 44.89 -43.89 -44.53
N SER A 25 45.68 -42.93 -45.01
CA SER A 25 45.51 -42.04 -46.17
C SER A 25 44.71 -40.72 -46.03
N SER A 26 45.42 -39.68 -46.46
CA SER A 26 45.06 -38.30 -46.72
C SER A 26 43.76 -38.08 -47.51
N LEU A 27 42.86 -37.26 -46.96
CA LEU A 27 42.03 -36.31 -47.71
C LEU A 27 41.39 -35.31 -46.72
N GLY A 28 41.34 -34.03 -47.08
CA GLY A 28 40.66 -33.00 -46.30
C GLY A 28 39.18 -33.32 -46.15
N VAL A 29 38.69 -33.33 -44.90
CA VAL A 29 37.28 -33.60 -44.58
C VAL A 29 36.62 -32.33 -44.07
N ALA A 30 35.76 -31.81 -44.94
CA ALA A 30 34.62 -30.99 -44.58
C ALA A 30 33.58 -31.80 -43.79
N THR A 31 32.65 -31.05 -43.19
CA THR A 31 31.36 -31.46 -42.60
C THR A 31 31.45 -31.93 -41.15
N ARG A 32 30.53 -31.57 -40.24
CA ARG A 32 29.12 -31.23 -40.43
C ARG A 32 28.63 -30.53 -39.16
N SER A 33 28.46 -29.21 -39.19
CA SER A 33 27.67 -28.55 -38.14
C SER A 33 26.21 -28.90 -38.37
N GLN A 34 25.67 -29.71 -37.45
CA GLN A 34 24.27 -30.09 -37.40
C GLN A 34 23.39 -28.83 -37.41
N ASP A 35 22.56 -28.73 -38.44
CA ASP A 35 21.50 -27.73 -38.56
C ASP A 35 20.45 -28.02 -37.48
N VAL A 36 20.59 -27.38 -36.32
CA VAL A 36 19.46 -27.16 -35.42
C VAL A 36 18.57 -26.13 -36.11
N GLY A 37 17.40 -26.58 -36.57
CA GLY A 37 16.36 -25.80 -37.26
C GLY A 37 15.74 -24.67 -36.42
N GLY A 38 16.56 -23.73 -35.95
CA GLY A 38 16.19 -22.46 -35.33
C GLY A 38 16.97 -21.28 -35.94
N GLY A 39 17.48 -21.45 -37.17
CA GLY A 39 18.71 -20.80 -37.63
C GLY A 39 18.60 -19.60 -38.57
N ARG A 40 17.41 -19.13 -38.94
CA ARG A 40 17.26 -17.91 -39.79
C ARG A 40 16.86 -16.67 -39.00
N GLY A 41 15.87 -16.76 -38.12
CA GLY A 41 15.38 -15.61 -37.34
C GLY A 41 16.40 -15.08 -36.33
N SER A 42 17.10 -15.98 -35.61
CA SER A 42 18.08 -15.59 -34.58
C SER A 42 19.34 -14.94 -35.16
N LYS A 43 19.85 -15.47 -36.29
CA LYS A 43 21.00 -14.88 -37.00
C LYS A 43 20.64 -13.50 -37.60
N GLN A 44 19.45 -13.37 -38.20
CA GLN A 44 18.95 -12.10 -38.76
C GLN A 44 18.70 -11.05 -37.67
N TYR A 45 18.16 -11.46 -36.52
CA TYR A 45 17.95 -10.58 -35.38
C TYR A 45 19.28 -10.08 -34.82
N LEU A 46 20.27 -10.98 -34.66
CA LEU A 46 21.60 -10.63 -34.17
C LEU A 46 22.35 -9.70 -35.14
N THR A 47 22.22 -9.89 -36.45
CA THR A 47 22.78 -8.96 -37.44
C THR A 47 22.06 -7.61 -37.44
N ASN A 48 20.72 -7.59 -37.37
CA ASN A 48 19.95 -6.35 -37.27
C ASN A 48 20.26 -5.58 -35.97
N PHE A 49 20.48 -6.29 -34.85
CA PHE A 49 20.91 -5.70 -33.58
C PHE A 49 22.32 -5.10 -33.69
N LYS A 50 23.30 -5.88 -34.18
CA LYS A 50 24.69 -5.41 -34.34
C LYS A 50 24.82 -4.26 -35.35
N GLN A 51 24.02 -4.25 -36.40
CA GLN A 51 24.01 -3.20 -37.43
C GLN A 51 23.08 -2.02 -37.10
N GLN A 52 22.43 -2.01 -35.93
CA GLN A 52 21.44 -0.99 -35.53
C GLN A 52 20.29 -0.80 -36.54
N LYS A 53 19.90 -1.88 -37.23
CA LYS A 53 18.79 -1.93 -38.20
C LYS A 53 17.52 -2.53 -37.61
N LEU A 54 17.38 -2.46 -36.29
CA LEU A 54 16.14 -2.85 -35.64
C LEU A 54 15.01 -1.94 -36.09
N ARG A 55 13.80 -2.50 -36.22
CA ARG A 55 12.59 -1.71 -36.50
C ARG A 55 12.39 -0.73 -35.35
N ALA A 56 12.65 0.54 -35.62
CA ALA A 56 12.46 1.63 -34.68
C ALA A 56 11.30 2.51 -35.14
N TRP A 57 10.57 3.07 -34.17
CA TRP A 57 9.64 4.15 -34.41
C TRP A 57 10.30 5.45 -33.93
N GLN A 58 10.44 6.41 -34.83
CA GLN A 58 11.04 7.71 -34.55
C GLN A 58 9.95 8.79 -34.68
N PRO A 59 9.20 9.09 -33.60
CA PRO A 59 8.16 10.09 -33.64
C PRO A 59 8.78 11.48 -33.84
N ILE A 60 8.57 12.06 -35.01
CA ILE A 60 8.88 13.46 -35.26
C ILE A 60 7.68 14.26 -34.75
N LEU A 61 7.89 15.07 -33.71
CA LEU A 61 6.85 15.91 -33.12
C LEU A 61 6.53 17.08 -34.06
N THR A 62 5.58 16.90 -34.97
CA THR A 62 5.06 18.00 -35.78
C THR A 62 4.07 18.85 -34.98
N PRO A 63 3.95 20.16 -35.25
CA PRO A 63 3.06 21.04 -34.49
C PRO A 63 1.61 20.56 -34.44
N GLY A 64 1.07 20.05 -35.56
CA GLY A 64 -0.31 19.54 -35.61
C GLY A 64 -0.56 18.34 -34.68
N TRP A 65 0.40 17.41 -34.59
CA TRP A 65 0.32 16.28 -33.66
C TRP A 65 0.40 16.73 -32.20
N VAL A 66 1.31 17.65 -31.88
CA VAL A 66 1.48 18.18 -30.51
C VAL A 66 0.24 18.96 -30.06
N ILE A 67 -0.29 19.84 -30.91
CA ILE A 67 -1.49 20.64 -30.59
C ILE A 67 -2.70 19.72 -30.37
N SER A 68 -2.91 18.75 -31.26
CA SER A 68 -4.05 17.82 -31.16
C SER A 68 -3.97 16.98 -29.88
N THR A 69 -2.79 16.43 -29.57
CA THR A 69 -2.61 15.59 -28.38
C THR A 69 -2.75 16.37 -27.08
N LEU A 70 -2.22 17.59 -27.00
CA LEU A 70 -2.38 18.46 -25.83
C LEU A 70 -3.84 18.90 -25.63
N PHE A 71 -4.54 19.26 -26.71
CA PHE A 71 -5.93 19.68 -26.63
C PHE A 71 -6.86 18.53 -26.22
N ILE A 72 -6.74 17.37 -26.87
CA ILE A 72 -7.55 16.18 -26.56
C ILE A 72 -7.22 15.67 -25.16
N GLY A 73 -5.93 15.54 -24.83
CA GLY A 73 -5.48 15.10 -23.52
C GLY A 73 -5.94 16.04 -22.40
N GLY A 74 -5.90 17.36 -22.65
CA GLY A 74 -6.41 18.37 -21.74
C GLY A 74 -7.92 18.26 -21.51
N LEU A 75 -8.72 18.10 -22.58
CA LEU A 75 -10.16 17.94 -22.49
C LEU A 75 -10.54 16.67 -21.71
N VAL A 76 -9.86 15.56 -21.98
CA VAL A 76 -10.03 14.31 -21.22
C VAL A 76 -9.70 14.51 -19.74
N CYS A 77 -8.60 15.20 -19.41
CA CYS A 77 -8.23 15.48 -18.03
C CYS A 77 -9.26 16.34 -17.30
N VAL A 78 -9.81 17.38 -17.95
CA VAL A 78 -10.86 18.23 -17.37
C VAL A 78 -12.14 17.42 -17.10
N VAL A 79 -12.56 16.57 -18.05
CA VAL A 79 -13.75 15.72 -17.87
C VAL A 79 -13.54 14.73 -16.72
N ILE A 80 -12.42 14.01 -16.68
CA ILE A 80 -12.10 13.08 -15.61
C ILE A 80 -12.01 13.80 -14.26
N GLY A 81 -11.34 14.95 -14.21
CA GLY A 81 -11.20 15.76 -13.01
C GLY A 81 -12.55 16.24 -12.46
N GLY A 82 -13.46 16.67 -13.36
CA GLY A 82 -14.82 17.05 -13.00
C GLY A 82 -15.64 15.88 -12.42
N VAL A 83 -15.54 14.70 -13.02
CA VAL A 83 -16.20 13.48 -12.50
C VAL A 83 -15.66 13.10 -11.11
N ILE A 84 -14.33 13.05 -10.95
CA ILE A 84 -13.69 12.73 -9.66
C ILE A 84 -14.11 13.74 -8.58
N LEU A 85 -14.08 15.03 -8.90
CA LEU A 85 -14.47 16.09 -7.96
C LEU A 85 -15.96 15.98 -7.60
N GLY A 86 -16.82 15.67 -8.56
CA GLY A 86 -18.25 15.43 -8.35
C GLY A 86 -18.52 14.28 -7.39
N TYR A 87 -17.84 13.14 -7.54
CA TYR A 87 -17.94 12.04 -6.58
C TYR A 87 -17.36 12.40 -5.22
N SER A 88 -16.19 13.05 -5.17
CA SER A 88 -15.56 13.43 -3.91
C SER A 88 -16.41 14.41 -3.09
N ASN A 89 -17.20 15.27 -3.71
CA ASN A 89 -18.05 16.23 -3.02
C ASN A 89 -19.33 15.62 -2.45
N ARG A 90 -19.72 14.42 -2.88
CA ARG A 90 -20.88 13.67 -2.34
C ARG A 90 -20.56 12.93 -1.04
N VAL A 91 -19.28 12.85 -0.66
CA VAL A 91 -18.87 12.17 0.58
C VAL A 91 -19.24 13.05 1.76
N VAL A 92 -20.11 12.52 2.63
CA VAL A 92 -20.52 13.16 3.88
C VAL A 92 -19.60 12.67 4.99
N ARG A 93 -19.00 13.59 5.74
CA ARG A 93 -18.05 13.29 6.81
C ARG A 93 -18.26 14.22 7.99
N PHE A 94 -18.38 13.62 9.18
CA PHE A 94 -18.41 14.33 10.45
C PHE A 94 -17.23 13.88 11.31
N SER A 95 -16.62 14.81 12.04
CA SER A 95 -15.54 14.50 12.96
C SER A 95 -15.64 15.33 14.23
N LYS A 96 -15.43 14.68 15.38
CA LYS A 96 -15.46 15.32 16.69
C LYS A 96 -14.21 14.93 17.47
N ARG A 97 -13.45 15.95 17.89
CA ARG A 97 -12.36 15.79 18.87
C ARG A 97 -12.98 15.45 20.22
N TYR A 98 -12.45 14.45 20.91
CA TYR A 98 -12.97 14.04 22.22
C TYR A 98 -11.94 14.05 23.34
N ASP A 99 -10.64 14.11 23.05
CA ASP A 99 -9.62 14.25 24.10
C ASP A 99 -9.68 15.59 24.85
N ASN A 100 -10.30 16.62 24.25
CA ASN A 100 -10.48 17.93 24.88
C ASN A 100 -11.66 18.00 25.87
N ILE A 101 -12.44 16.93 25.97
CA ILE A 101 -13.56 16.83 26.92
C ILE A 101 -12.96 16.33 28.25
N PRO A 102 -13.07 17.07 29.37
CA PRO A 102 -12.44 16.69 30.64
C PRO A 102 -12.80 15.29 31.15
N GLU A 103 -14.01 14.84 30.83
CA GLU A 103 -14.52 13.50 31.15
C GLU A 103 -13.82 12.40 30.34
N CYS A 104 -13.37 12.71 29.11
CA CYS A 104 -12.66 11.79 28.24
C CYS A 104 -11.12 11.89 28.36
N ASP A 105 -10.62 12.95 28.99
CA ASP A 105 -9.20 13.18 29.14
C ASP A 105 -8.64 12.31 30.28
N VAL A 106 -7.92 11.26 29.90
CA VAL A 106 -7.19 10.39 30.84
C VAL A 106 -5.92 11.06 31.39
N GLY A 107 -5.52 12.21 30.85
CA GLY A 107 -4.33 12.94 31.28
C GLY A 107 -3.04 12.12 31.16
N GLY A 108 -2.01 12.56 31.88
CA GLY A 108 -0.76 11.82 32.07
C GLY A 108 -0.75 10.92 33.31
N GLN A 109 -1.90 10.71 33.96
CA GLN A 109 -2.01 9.88 35.18
C GLN A 109 -1.96 8.39 34.83
N ILE A 110 -0.75 7.90 34.49
CA ILE A 110 -0.42 6.47 34.37
C ILE A 110 -0.13 5.86 35.76
N THR A 111 -0.41 6.59 36.85
CA THR A 111 -0.08 6.16 38.22
C THR A 111 -0.96 5.02 38.73
N GLN A 112 -2.00 4.60 38.00
CA GLN A 112 -2.80 3.42 38.31
C GLN A 112 -2.88 2.47 37.11
N PRO A 113 -2.46 1.19 37.25
CA PRO A 113 -2.74 0.20 36.23
C PRO A 113 -4.27 0.04 36.12
N ASN A 114 -4.80 0.13 34.90
CA ASN A 114 -6.24 0.07 34.55
C ASN A 114 -7.07 1.33 34.80
N PHE A 115 -6.46 2.52 34.86
CA PHE A 115 -7.24 3.75 34.85
C PHE A 115 -8.05 3.89 33.55
N SER A 116 -9.36 4.09 33.69
CA SER A 116 -10.25 4.34 32.56
C SER A 116 -11.29 5.38 32.95
N LYS A 117 -11.65 6.24 31.99
CA LYS A 117 -12.75 7.20 32.16
C LYS A 117 -13.80 6.94 31.10
N THR A 118 -15.07 6.99 31.51
CA THR A 118 -16.19 6.88 30.57
C THR A 118 -16.76 8.26 30.31
N CYS A 119 -16.99 8.59 29.06
CA CYS A 119 -17.54 9.87 28.63
C CYS A 119 -18.50 9.70 27.44
N SER A 120 -19.35 10.69 27.22
CA SER A 120 -20.33 10.67 26.13
C SER A 120 -20.00 11.76 25.11
N VAL A 121 -19.73 11.35 23.87
CA VAL A 121 -19.40 12.25 22.76
C VAL A 121 -20.55 12.29 21.79
N SER A 122 -21.10 13.46 21.52
CA SER A 122 -22.16 13.61 20.52
C SER A 122 -21.67 14.18 19.20
N ILE A 123 -22.12 13.59 18.09
CA ILE A 123 -21.97 14.10 16.73
C ILE A 123 -23.35 14.48 16.22
N ASP A 124 -23.51 15.74 15.81
CA ASP A 124 -24.73 16.23 15.17
C ASP A 124 -24.62 16.03 13.66
N VAL A 125 -25.38 15.08 13.14
CA VAL A 125 -25.43 14.73 11.73
C VAL A 125 -26.48 15.61 11.06
N THR A 126 -26.05 16.54 10.21
CA THR A 126 -26.94 17.49 9.53
C THR A 126 -27.56 16.92 8.24
N GLU A 127 -26.92 15.92 7.64
CA GLU A 127 -27.29 15.36 6.35
C GLU A 127 -27.33 13.84 6.42
N ARG A 128 -28.27 13.24 5.67
CA ARG A 128 -28.47 11.80 5.63
C ARG A 128 -27.25 11.07 5.06
N MET A 129 -26.70 10.12 5.81
CA MET A 129 -25.59 9.27 5.37
C MET A 129 -26.12 7.92 4.89
N LYS A 130 -26.05 7.68 3.57
CA LYS A 130 -26.45 6.39 2.97
C LYS A 130 -25.50 5.27 3.39
N ALA A 131 -26.06 4.13 3.76
CA ALA A 131 -25.28 2.92 4.06
C ALA A 131 -24.47 2.42 2.84
N PRO A 132 -23.27 1.83 3.05
CA PRO A 132 -22.62 1.61 4.35
C PRO A 132 -21.95 2.88 4.89
N VAL A 133 -22.07 3.10 6.21
CA VAL A 133 -21.38 4.20 6.91
C VAL A 133 -20.24 3.64 7.75
N PHE A 134 -19.09 4.31 7.71
CA PHE A 134 -17.87 3.84 8.37
C PHE A 134 -17.56 4.71 9.59
N LEU A 135 -17.29 4.04 10.70
CA LEU A 135 -16.84 4.63 11.95
C LEU A 135 -15.33 4.47 12.08
N TYR A 136 -14.61 5.58 12.12
CA TYR A 136 -13.16 5.59 12.32
C TYR A 136 -12.82 6.28 13.64
N TYR A 137 -11.73 5.83 14.26
CA TYR A 137 -10.97 6.70 15.16
C TYR A 137 -9.83 7.32 14.35
N LYS A 138 -9.51 8.58 14.66
CA LYS A 138 -8.42 9.32 14.07
C LYS A 138 -7.48 9.80 15.16
N LEU A 139 -6.19 9.53 14.97
CA LEU A 139 -5.10 9.97 15.82
C LEU A 139 -4.27 10.99 15.06
N ASN A 140 -4.01 12.13 15.70
CA ASN A 140 -3.06 13.11 15.21
C ASN A 140 -1.75 13.03 16.00
N ASN A 141 -0.67 13.43 15.34
CA ASN A 141 0.67 13.53 15.91
C ASN A 141 1.21 12.19 16.47
N PHE A 142 0.87 11.06 15.82
CA PHE A 142 1.37 9.73 16.19
C PHE A 142 2.16 9.07 15.05
N TYR A 143 3.47 8.97 15.21
CA TYR A 143 4.40 8.59 14.12
C TYR A 143 4.57 7.07 14.00
N GLN A 144 3.57 6.38 13.43
CA GLN A 144 3.73 4.95 13.11
C GLN A 144 4.80 4.69 12.04
N ASN A 145 5.07 5.66 11.18
CA ASN A 145 6.03 5.55 10.08
C ASN A 145 7.50 5.63 10.50
N HIS A 146 7.79 5.79 11.79
CA HIS A 146 9.17 5.83 12.27
C HIS A 146 9.86 4.48 12.06
N ARG A 147 11.06 4.46 11.44
CA ARG A 147 11.76 3.23 11.02
C ARG A 147 11.85 2.16 12.12
N ARG A 148 12.24 2.55 13.34
CA ARG A 148 12.33 1.61 14.49
C ARG A 148 10.97 1.11 14.96
N TYR A 149 9.92 1.92 14.84
CA TYR A 149 8.57 1.52 15.20
C TYR A 149 8.05 0.48 14.21
N VAL A 150 8.15 0.75 12.90
CA VAL A 150 7.71 -0.19 11.84
C VAL A 150 8.42 -1.54 11.94
N ALA A 151 9.73 -1.50 12.21
CA ALA A 151 10.54 -2.71 12.30
C ALA A 151 10.28 -3.53 13.57
N SER A 152 9.77 -2.92 14.64
CA SER A 152 9.61 -3.51 15.97
C SER A 152 8.33 -4.37 16.05
N ARG A 153 8.37 -5.52 15.37
CA ARG A 153 7.32 -6.57 15.37
C ARG A 153 7.88 -7.88 14.81
N SER A 154 7.26 -9.01 15.14
CA SER A 154 7.60 -10.31 14.55
C SER A 154 6.47 -10.83 13.65
N ASP A 155 6.67 -10.75 12.33
CA ASP A 155 5.67 -11.24 11.37
C ASP A 155 5.48 -12.77 11.46
N GLN A 156 6.51 -13.50 11.91
CA GLN A 156 6.45 -14.95 12.16
C GLN A 156 5.53 -15.28 13.35
N GLN A 157 5.63 -14.52 14.46
CA GLN A 157 4.70 -14.69 15.58
C GLN A 157 3.26 -14.41 15.18
N LEU A 158 3.05 -13.34 14.38
CA LEU A 158 1.70 -12.98 13.91
C LEU A 158 1.12 -14.05 12.97
N HIS A 159 1.98 -14.79 12.27
CA HIS A 159 1.60 -15.92 11.43
C HIS A 159 1.35 -17.23 12.21
N GLY A 160 1.50 -17.23 13.54
CA GLY A 160 1.33 -18.42 14.37
C GLY A 160 2.57 -19.34 14.40
N ASP A 161 3.72 -18.88 13.89
CA ASP A 161 4.96 -19.67 13.90
C ASP A 161 5.66 -19.61 15.26
N VAL A 162 6.25 -20.72 15.68
CA VAL A 162 7.08 -20.77 16.89
C VAL A 162 8.46 -20.17 16.60
N VAL A 163 8.75 -19.01 17.19
CA VAL A 163 9.98 -18.25 16.96
C VAL A 163 10.98 -18.39 18.11
N LYS A 164 12.27 -18.45 17.78
CA LYS A 164 13.37 -18.44 18.77
C LYS A 164 13.52 -17.05 19.41
N VAL A 165 13.75 -17.03 20.72
CA VAL A 165 13.87 -15.80 21.53
C VAL A 165 15.00 -14.88 21.04
N SER A 166 16.12 -15.43 20.59
CA SER A 166 17.23 -14.64 20.03
C SER A 166 16.86 -13.88 18.75
N SER A 167 15.94 -14.43 17.95
CA SER A 167 15.39 -13.72 16.79
C SER A 167 14.43 -12.62 17.21
N LEU A 168 13.59 -12.88 18.23
CA LEU A 168 12.63 -11.91 18.76
C LEU A 168 13.32 -10.71 19.39
N LYS A 169 14.43 -10.91 20.10
CA LYS A 169 15.24 -9.79 20.63
C LYS A 169 15.63 -8.80 19.53
N ARG A 170 15.97 -9.27 18.32
CA ARG A 170 16.35 -8.40 17.19
C ARG A 170 15.15 -7.82 16.45
N GLN A 171 14.09 -8.61 16.26
CA GLN A 171 12.90 -8.20 15.50
C GLN A 171 12.00 -7.25 16.31
N CYS A 172 11.84 -7.49 17.59
CA CYS A 172 10.90 -6.77 18.43
C CYS A 172 11.54 -5.55 19.11
N ALA A 173 12.87 -5.42 19.14
CA ALA A 173 13.54 -4.28 19.75
C ALA A 173 13.15 -2.93 19.07
N PRO A 174 13.06 -1.83 19.83
CA PRO A 174 13.27 -1.72 21.28
C PRO A 174 12.01 -2.05 22.11
N GLY A 175 10.96 -2.60 21.48
CA GLY A 175 9.75 -3.03 22.18
C GLY A 175 9.93 -4.33 22.95
N PRO A 176 8.97 -4.66 23.83
CA PRO A 176 9.05 -5.83 24.68
C PRO A 176 8.93 -7.12 23.87
N TYR A 177 9.73 -8.12 24.25
CA TYR A 177 9.72 -9.47 23.66
C TYR A 177 9.68 -10.59 24.70
N ALA A 178 10.09 -10.32 25.94
CA ALA A 178 9.98 -11.23 27.08
C ALA A 178 9.86 -10.42 28.39
N PHE A 179 9.14 -10.97 29.37
CA PHE A 179 9.06 -10.44 30.74
C PHE A 179 9.59 -11.46 31.74
N ASN A 180 10.24 -10.97 32.79
CA ASN A 180 10.58 -11.79 33.94
C ASN A 180 9.32 -11.99 34.80
N THR A 181 8.88 -13.23 35.01
CA THR A 181 7.66 -13.53 35.80
C THR A 181 7.80 -13.14 37.27
N THR A 182 9.02 -13.04 37.81
CA THR A 182 9.24 -12.72 39.22
C THR A 182 9.23 -11.21 39.50
N THR A 183 9.57 -10.38 38.51
CA THR A 183 9.67 -8.92 38.68
C THR A 183 8.71 -8.12 37.79
N ASN A 184 7.97 -8.76 36.88
CA ASN A 184 7.13 -8.11 35.86
C ASN A 184 7.84 -6.98 35.10
N MET A 185 9.17 -7.03 34.99
CA MET A 185 9.99 -6.05 34.28
C MET A 185 10.31 -6.54 32.87
N SER A 186 10.29 -5.60 31.90
CA SER A 186 10.73 -5.86 30.53
C SER A 186 12.24 -6.14 30.52
N LEU A 187 12.65 -7.24 29.89
CA LEU A 187 14.05 -7.61 29.81
C LEU A 187 14.70 -6.89 28.61
N ASP A 188 15.47 -5.83 28.87
CA ASP A 188 16.32 -5.16 27.87
C ASP A 188 17.70 -5.84 27.67
N GLY A 189 17.91 -7.02 28.28
CA GLY A 189 19.20 -7.72 28.34
C GLY A 189 19.35 -8.93 27.39
N GLU A 190 20.60 -9.24 27.01
CA GLU A 190 21.01 -10.52 26.40
C GLU A 190 20.72 -11.68 27.37
N TYR A 191 19.67 -12.47 27.15
CA TYR A 191 19.56 -13.80 27.78
C TYR A 191 18.96 -14.83 26.82
N TYR A 192 19.52 -16.03 26.85
CA TYR A 192 19.09 -17.18 26.06
C TYR A 192 18.10 -18.00 26.90
N ILE A 193 16.90 -18.28 26.36
CA ILE A 193 16.03 -19.30 26.95
C ILE A 193 16.58 -20.67 26.53
N GLN A 194 17.11 -21.43 27.49
CA GLN A 194 17.40 -22.85 27.29
C GLN A 194 16.10 -23.65 27.26
N ARG A 195 16.05 -24.66 26.38
CA ARG A 195 14.93 -25.60 26.19
C ARG A 195 14.45 -26.19 27.53
N PRO A 196 13.20 -26.67 27.65
CA PRO A 196 12.80 -27.45 28.80
C PRO A 196 13.60 -28.76 28.81
N TYR A 197 14.67 -28.79 29.61
CA TYR A 197 15.36 -30.02 29.93
C TYR A 197 14.64 -30.63 31.13
N ARG A 198 14.14 -31.85 30.93
CA ARG A 198 13.57 -32.68 32.00
C ARG A 198 14.72 -33.18 32.87
N SER A 199 15.06 -32.45 33.93
CA SER A 199 16.01 -32.93 34.93
C SER A 199 15.27 -33.44 36.17
N ASN A 200 15.33 -34.75 36.37
CA ASN A 200 15.31 -35.31 37.72
C ASN A 200 16.69 -35.04 38.34
N SER A 201 16.89 -33.88 38.95
CA SER A 201 18.02 -33.63 39.84
C SER A 201 17.71 -32.45 40.75
N SER A 202 17.83 -32.72 42.05
CA SER A 202 17.73 -31.80 43.16
C SER A 202 18.90 -30.81 43.17
N GLU A 203 18.79 -29.76 42.36
CA GLU A 203 19.62 -28.57 42.46
C GLU A 203 18.68 -27.39 42.24
N VAL A 204 18.49 -26.56 43.27
CA VAL A 204 17.64 -25.36 43.20
C VAL A 204 18.41 -24.33 42.37
N ASP A 205 18.31 -24.49 41.07
CA ASP A 205 18.73 -23.51 40.07
C ASP A 205 17.76 -22.33 40.22
N ASN A 206 18.26 -21.14 40.62
CA ASN A 206 17.49 -19.90 40.70
C ASN A 206 17.12 -19.43 39.29
N LYS A 207 16.27 -20.23 38.62
CA LYS A 207 15.98 -20.16 37.20
C LYS A 207 14.87 -19.17 36.99
N LEU A 208 15.26 -17.98 36.52
CA LEU A 208 14.39 -16.87 36.16
C LEU A 208 13.34 -17.33 35.11
N ASP A 209 12.12 -17.57 35.54
CA ASP A 209 11.03 -18.01 34.66
C ASP A 209 10.61 -16.83 33.78
N SER A 210 10.98 -16.86 32.49
CA SER A 210 10.78 -15.73 31.56
C SER A 210 9.63 -16.05 30.61
N ARG A 211 8.56 -15.26 30.62
CA ARG A 211 7.40 -15.43 29.72
C ARG A 211 7.61 -14.66 28.43
N LEU A 212 7.38 -15.33 27.30
CA LEU A 212 7.46 -14.71 25.98
C LEU A 212 6.29 -13.75 25.76
N VAL A 213 6.57 -12.59 25.15
CA VAL A 213 5.53 -11.63 24.75
C VAL A 213 5.03 -12.00 23.37
N ILE A 214 3.74 -12.28 23.28
CA ILE A 214 3.04 -12.59 22.04
C ILE A 214 1.77 -11.75 22.03
N PRO A 215 1.55 -10.89 21.02
CA PRO A 215 2.50 -10.44 20.00
C PRO A 215 3.56 -9.47 20.55
N CYS A 216 4.82 -9.60 20.10
CA CYS A 216 5.92 -8.74 20.56
C CYS A 216 5.99 -7.37 19.84
N GLY A 217 6.80 -6.46 20.40
CA GLY A 217 7.27 -5.25 19.74
C GLY A 217 6.39 -4.02 19.93
N LEU A 218 6.92 -2.85 19.58
CA LEU A 218 6.29 -1.55 19.81
C LEU A 218 4.96 -1.38 19.09
N VAL A 219 4.82 -1.96 17.89
CA VAL A 219 3.59 -1.81 17.11
C VAL A 219 2.43 -2.43 17.86
N ALA A 220 2.57 -3.67 18.32
CA ALA A 220 1.54 -4.34 19.09
C ALA A 220 1.37 -3.71 20.48
N TRP A 221 2.47 -3.33 21.14
CA TRP A 221 2.43 -2.78 22.49
C TRP A 221 1.69 -1.43 22.60
N SER A 222 1.77 -0.62 21.56
CA SER A 222 1.10 0.69 21.50
C SER A 222 -0.32 0.64 20.94
N LEU A 223 -0.94 -0.54 20.91
CA LEU A 223 -2.30 -0.77 20.43
C LEU A 223 -3.29 0.24 21.03
N PHE A 224 -4.08 0.84 20.14
CA PHE A 224 -5.17 1.71 20.54
C PHE A 224 -6.25 0.92 21.28
N ASN A 225 -6.52 1.29 22.53
CA ASN A 225 -7.33 0.51 23.47
C ASN A 225 -8.58 1.24 24.00
N ASP A 226 -8.97 2.39 23.44
CA ASP A 226 -10.27 3.01 23.76
C ASP A 226 -11.42 2.13 23.23
N THR A 227 -12.50 1.99 24.01
CA THR A 227 -13.73 1.35 23.51
C THR A 227 -14.78 2.41 23.20
N ILE A 228 -15.31 2.34 21.99
CA ILE A 228 -16.41 3.16 21.49
C ILE A 228 -17.67 2.30 21.43
N GLY A 229 -18.76 2.79 22.01
CA GLY A 229 -20.07 2.14 22.07
C GLY A 229 -20.18 1.10 23.18
N VAL A 230 -21.42 0.86 23.64
CA VAL A 230 -21.74 -0.23 24.58
C VAL A 230 -22.31 -1.38 23.76
N ASN A 231 -21.71 -2.57 23.84
CA ASN A 231 -22.10 -3.74 23.04
C ASN A 231 -22.22 -3.45 21.53
N ASN A 232 -21.31 -2.63 21.00
CA ASN A 232 -21.32 -2.14 19.61
C ASN A 232 -22.61 -1.38 19.22
N THR A 233 -23.28 -0.75 20.18
CA THR A 233 -24.43 0.12 19.95
C THR A 233 -24.12 1.56 20.32
N ILE A 234 -24.76 2.48 19.59
CA ILE A 234 -24.75 3.92 19.84
C ILE A 234 -26.18 4.43 19.97
N THR A 235 -26.35 5.53 20.68
CA THR A 235 -27.67 6.11 20.91
C THR A 235 -27.94 7.21 19.88
N PHE A 236 -29.06 7.10 19.18
CA PHE A 236 -29.59 8.14 18.31
C PHE A 236 -30.70 8.89 19.02
N VAL A 237 -30.63 10.22 18.98
CA VAL A 237 -31.64 11.12 19.48
C VAL A 237 -32.26 11.82 18.26
N ASN A 238 -33.52 11.53 17.99
CA ASN A 238 -34.28 12.18 16.93
C ASN A 238 -34.62 13.64 17.32
N SER A 239 -35.04 14.46 16.35
CA SER A 239 -35.47 15.85 16.55
C SER A 239 -36.61 16.02 17.57
N GLN A 240 -37.36 14.95 17.86
CA GLN A 240 -38.43 14.91 18.88
C GLN A 240 -37.94 14.44 20.26
N GLY A 241 -36.64 14.23 20.46
CA GLY A 241 -36.06 13.73 21.71
C GLY A 241 -36.22 12.22 21.94
N LYS A 242 -36.83 11.49 21.02
CA LYS A 242 -36.96 10.02 21.09
C LYS A 242 -35.60 9.36 20.91
N LEU A 243 -35.29 8.45 21.83
CA LEU A 243 -34.06 7.65 21.86
C LEU A 243 -34.24 6.35 21.05
N SER A 244 -33.28 6.02 20.20
CA SER A 244 -33.16 4.69 19.59
C SER A 244 -31.71 4.21 19.63
N ASN A 245 -31.50 2.90 19.57
CA ASN A 245 -30.17 2.31 19.55
C ASN A 245 -29.85 1.83 18.14
N ILE A 246 -28.66 2.14 17.65
CA ILE A 246 -28.17 1.71 16.35
C ILE A 246 -26.89 0.90 16.56
N SER A 247 -26.86 -0.30 16.00
CA SER A 247 -25.70 -1.19 16.11
C SER A 247 -24.75 -1.03 14.92
N PHE A 248 -23.45 -1.11 15.18
CA PHE A 248 -22.44 -1.27 14.15
C PHE A 248 -21.73 -2.62 14.27
N SER A 249 -21.19 -3.09 13.15
CA SER A 249 -20.39 -4.32 13.13
C SER A 249 -18.90 -3.99 13.21
N LYS A 250 -18.17 -4.73 14.05
CA LYS A 250 -16.70 -4.75 14.08
C LYS A 250 -16.10 -5.83 13.18
N ARG A 251 -16.94 -6.60 12.46
CA ARG A 251 -16.51 -7.66 11.54
C ARG A 251 -16.45 -7.15 10.10
N GLY A 252 -15.48 -7.66 9.34
CA GLY A 252 -15.15 -7.24 7.98
C GLY A 252 -14.63 -5.80 7.90
N ILE A 253 -13.84 -5.39 8.89
CA ILE A 253 -13.07 -4.14 8.92
C ILE A 253 -11.63 -4.35 8.45
N ALA A 254 -11.08 -5.55 8.64
CA ALA A 254 -9.76 -5.92 8.13
C ALA A 254 -9.84 -6.41 6.68
N TRP A 255 -8.70 -6.42 5.99
CA TRP A 255 -8.62 -6.96 4.64
C TRP A 255 -8.63 -8.48 4.68
N ASN A 256 -9.32 -9.13 3.73
CA ASN A 256 -9.37 -10.59 3.64
C ASN A 256 -7.97 -11.22 3.59
N SER A 257 -7.00 -10.58 2.93
CA SER A 257 -5.62 -11.08 2.93
C SER A 257 -4.95 -11.08 4.31
N ASP A 258 -5.30 -10.14 5.18
CA ASP A 258 -4.79 -10.14 6.55
C ASP A 258 -5.42 -11.28 7.36
N ILE A 259 -6.74 -11.46 7.23
CA ILE A 259 -7.53 -12.50 7.92
C ILE A 259 -7.13 -13.92 7.48
N ASP A 260 -7.06 -14.16 6.17
CA ASP A 260 -6.91 -15.52 5.62
C ASP A 260 -5.46 -15.99 5.61
N THR A 261 -4.50 -15.06 5.51
CA THR A 261 -3.09 -15.40 5.24
C THR A 261 -2.09 -14.89 6.26
N LYS A 262 -2.23 -13.67 6.79
CA LYS A 262 -1.15 -13.08 7.60
C LYS A 262 -1.24 -13.40 9.08
N PHE A 263 -2.44 -13.30 9.64
CA PHE A 263 -2.66 -13.44 11.08
C PHE A 263 -3.31 -14.80 11.36
N ARG A 264 -2.63 -15.65 12.13
CA ARG A 264 -3.11 -17.02 12.43
C ARG A 264 -2.83 -17.42 13.87
N PRO A 265 -3.68 -18.26 14.47
CA PRO A 265 -3.39 -18.86 15.77
C PRO A 265 -2.18 -19.79 15.67
N GLY A 266 -1.39 -19.85 16.74
CA GLY A 266 -0.21 -20.70 16.83
C GLY A 266 -0.43 -21.95 17.71
N PRO A 267 0.52 -22.89 17.74
CA PRO A 267 0.46 -24.02 18.66
C PRO A 267 0.75 -23.59 20.11
N ASP A 268 -0.08 -24.04 21.05
CA ASP A 268 0.15 -23.90 22.49
C ASP A 268 0.99 -25.09 23.02
N PRO A 269 2.16 -24.88 23.65
CA PRO A 269 2.90 -23.62 23.87
C PRO A 269 3.83 -23.24 22.69
N PRO A 270 4.23 -21.96 22.52
CA PRO A 270 4.17 -20.85 23.49
C PRO A 270 2.96 -19.91 23.35
N PHE A 271 2.08 -20.15 22.37
CA PHE A 271 0.84 -19.37 22.21
C PHE A 271 -0.16 -19.74 23.30
N SER A 272 -1.13 -18.87 23.57
CA SER A 272 -2.24 -19.13 24.48
C SER A 272 -3.53 -18.69 23.80
N PRO A 273 -4.70 -19.23 24.20
CA PRO A 273 -5.98 -18.83 23.62
C PRO A 273 -6.22 -17.31 23.63
N GLU A 274 -5.79 -16.63 24.71
CA GLU A 274 -5.87 -15.16 24.82
C GLU A 274 -5.04 -14.42 23.75
N ASN A 275 -3.83 -14.91 23.47
CA ASN A 275 -2.96 -14.31 22.45
C ASN A 275 -3.51 -14.55 21.05
N ASP A 276 -4.06 -15.74 20.81
CA ASP A 276 -4.68 -16.11 19.54
C ASP A 276 -5.95 -15.28 19.28
N ASP A 277 -6.78 -15.08 20.30
CA ASP A 277 -7.97 -14.21 20.23
C ASP A 277 -7.58 -12.77 19.89
N LEU A 278 -6.49 -12.25 20.46
CA LEU A 278 -5.97 -10.92 20.14
C LEU A 278 -5.44 -10.83 18.71
N ILE A 279 -4.64 -11.81 18.27
CA ILE A 279 -4.03 -11.83 16.92
C ILE A 279 -5.11 -11.94 15.83
N THR A 280 -6.17 -12.70 16.12
CA THR A 280 -7.29 -12.92 15.19
C THR A 280 -8.37 -11.84 15.25
N ASP A 281 -8.29 -10.88 16.19
CA ASP A 281 -9.17 -9.71 16.21
C ASP A 281 -8.86 -8.79 15.03
N GLU A 282 -9.88 -8.49 14.23
CA GLU A 282 -9.76 -7.59 13.08
C GLU A 282 -9.32 -6.18 13.49
N ALA A 283 -9.71 -5.71 14.68
CA ALA A 283 -9.29 -4.40 15.19
C ALA A 283 -7.77 -4.37 15.42
N PHE A 284 -7.20 -5.48 15.90
CA PHE A 284 -5.75 -5.65 16.03
C PHE A 284 -5.07 -5.69 14.67
N MET A 285 -5.60 -6.44 13.70
CA MET A 285 -5.05 -6.48 12.33
C MET A 285 -5.02 -5.09 11.67
N VAL A 286 -6.10 -4.32 11.84
CA VAL A 286 -6.19 -2.93 11.36
C VAL A 286 -5.12 -2.05 12.01
N TRP A 287 -4.85 -2.23 13.31
CA TRP A 287 -3.78 -1.51 14.00
C TRP A 287 -2.39 -1.89 13.48
N MET A 288 -2.13 -3.18 13.28
CA MET A 288 -0.84 -3.70 12.82
C MET A 288 -0.46 -3.24 11.40
N ARG A 289 -1.43 -2.78 10.60
CA ARG A 289 -1.14 -1.98 9.39
C ARG A 289 -0.72 -0.57 9.74
N VAL A 290 0.59 -0.37 9.84
CA VAL A 290 1.24 0.92 10.07
C VAL A 290 0.77 1.98 9.06
N ALA A 291 0.42 3.17 9.57
CA ALA A 291 0.10 4.33 8.77
C ALA A 291 1.37 5.04 8.23
N ALA A 292 1.28 5.59 7.03
CA ALA A 292 2.39 6.30 6.39
C ALA A 292 2.59 7.74 6.90
N LEU A 293 1.55 8.34 7.51
CA LEU A 293 1.53 9.72 7.97
C LEU A 293 1.24 9.76 9.49
N PRO A 294 1.70 10.81 10.21
CA PRO A 294 1.46 10.95 11.65
C PRO A 294 0.00 11.24 12.02
N ASN A 295 -0.76 11.80 11.06
CA ASN A 295 -2.18 12.02 11.19
C ASN A 295 -2.88 10.97 10.34
N PHE A 296 -3.50 10.01 11.00
CA PHE A 296 -4.17 8.90 10.33
C PHE A 296 -5.47 8.54 11.00
N GLN A 297 -6.29 7.79 10.28
CA GLN A 297 -7.53 7.24 10.79
C GLN A 297 -7.55 5.75 10.51
N LYS A 298 -8.15 4.98 11.41
CA LYS A 298 -8.32 3.54 11.26
C LYS A 298 -9.75 3.16 11.49
N LEU A 299 -10.19 2.15 10.74
CA LEU A 299 -11.58 1.70 10.76
C LEU A 299 -11.85 0.98 12.09
N TYR A 300 -12.90 1.39 12.78
CA TYR A 300 -13.34 0.80 14.04
C TYR A 300 -14.60 -0.04 13.87
N GLY A 301 -15.52 0.38 12.99
CA GLY A 301 -16.76 -0.34 12.73
C GLY A 301 -17.52 0.15 11.50
N ILE A 302 -18.50 -0.63 11.07
CA ILE A 302 -19.30 -0.37 9.86
C ILE A 302 -20.80 -0.51 10.19
N PHE A 303 -21.58 0.50 9.83
CA PHE A 303 -23.03 0.44 9.75
C PHE A 303 -23.40 -0.07 8.36
N ARG A 304 -23.71 -1.36 8.23
CA ARG A 304 -23.91 -2.02 6.92
C ARG A 304 -25.30 -1.79 6.33
N ASN A 305 -26.32 -1.94 7.15
CA ASN A 305 -27.71 -1.93 6.71
C ASN A 305 -28.41 -0.61 7.03
N ASP A 306 -27.95 0.08 8.07
CA ASP A 306 -28.60 1.28 8.58
C ASP A 306 -28.00 2.53 7.92
N SER A 307 -28.83 3.27 7.20
CA SER A 307 -28.50 4.64 6.82
C SER A 307 -28.69 5.54 8.03
N LEU A 308 -27.75 6.46 8.26
CA LEU A 308 -27.85 7.40 9.38
C LEU A 308 -28.66 8.62 8.94
N GLU A 309 -29.82 8.82 9.56
CA GLU A 309 -30.66 9.99 9.33
C GLU A 309 -30.10 11.23 10.04
N PRO A 310 -30.47 12.44 9.62
CA PRO A 310 -30.09 13.65 10.34
C PRO A 310 -30.57 13.62 11.79
N GLY A 311 -29.70 13.98 12.73
CA GLY A 311 -30.00 14.00 14.16
C GLY A 311 -28.74 13.87 15.02
N ARG A 312 -28.93 13.71 16.33
CA ARG A 312 -27.83 13.70 17.29
C ARG A 312 -27.46 12.28 17.68
N TYR A 313 -26.22 11.89 17.37
CA TYR A 313 -25.67 10.56 17.68
C TYR A 313 -24.73 10.65 18.87
N VAL A 314 -25.01 9.88 19.92
CA VAL A 314 -24.24 9.85 21.16
C VAL A 314 -23.43 8.57 21.24
N PHE A 315 -22.12 8.74 21.39
CA PHE A 315 -21.13 7.69 21.51
C PHE A 315 -20.62 7.63 22.94
N ASN A 316 -20.89 6.53 23.64
CA ASN A 316 -20.28 6.27 24.94
C ASN A 316 -18.89 5.70 24.72
N ILE A 317 -17.86 6.43 25.15
CA ILE A 317 -16.46 6.08 24.99
C ILE A 317 -15.87 5.78 26.35
N THR A 318 -15.21 4.64 26.48
CA THR A 318 -14.31 4.35 27.61
C THR A 318 -12.89 4.65 27.17
N ALA A 319 -12.39 5.82 27.57
CA ALA A 319 -11.05 6.29 27.28
C ALA A 319 -10.02 5.58 28.18
N ARG A 320 -9.01 4.99 27.53
CA ARG A 320 -7.86 4.30 28.14
C ARG A 320 -6.53 4.71 27.50
N TYR A 321 -6.55 5.22 26.27
CA TYR A 321 -5.36 5.56 25.50
C TYR A 321 -4.93 7.01 25.76
N PRO A 322 -3.78 7.25 26.44
CA PRO A 322 -3.30 8.59 26.71
C PRO A 322 -2.63 9.20 25.47
N VAL A 323 -2.98 10.44 25.15
CA VAL A 323 -2.36 11.20 24.03
C VAL A 323 -1.64 12.46 24.47
N SER A 324 -1.89 12.95 25.68
CA SER A 324 -1.27 14.14 26.25
C SER A 324 0.25 14.01 26.39
N SER A 325 0.76 12.80 26.64
CA SER A 325 2.21 12.51 26.80
C SER A 325 3.05 12.83 25.57
N PHE A 326 2.47 12.78 24.38
CA PHE A 326 3.15 13.08 23.11
C PHE A 326 2.50 14.24 22.35
N GLY A 327 1.60 15.00 22.99
CA GLY A 327 0.87 16.10 22.34
C GLY A 327 0.00 15.63 21.17
N GLY A 328 -0.61 14.45 21.30
CA GLY A 328 -1.53 13.89 20.32
C GLY A 328 -2.97 14.33 20.54
N GLU A 329 -3.82 14.03 19.56
CA GLU A 329 -5.25 14.35 19.60
C GLU A 329 -6.07 13.16 19.12
N LYS A 330 -7.28 12.99 19.66
CA LYS A 330 -8.18 11.87 19.34
C LYS A 330 -9.51 12.38 18.80
N TYR A 331 -9.89 11.81 17.66
CA TYR A 331 -11.11 12.17 16.97
C TYR A 331 -11.95 10.94 16.69
N LEU A 332 -13.25 11.09 16.87
CA LEU A 332 -14.24 10.21 16.30
C LEU A 332 -14.59 10.72 14.90
N VAL A 333 -14.71 9.84 13.92
CA VAL A 333 -15.04 10.21 12.54
C VAL A 333 -16.11 9.27 11.99
N LEU A 334 -17.20 9.84 11.51
CA LEU A 334 -18.18 9.16 10.66
C LEU A 334 -17.95 9.59 9.23
N SER A 335 -17.88 8.65 8.30
CA SER A 335 -17.74 8.96 6.87
C SER A 335 -18.52 7.96 6.02
N THR A 336 -19.17 8.46 4.97
CA THR A 336 -19.56 7.62 3.84
C THR A 336 -18.36 7.42 2.90
N THR A 337 -18.47 6.47 1.98
CA THR A 337 -17.49 6.27 0.90
C THR A 337 -18.19 6.31 -0.44
N THR A 338 -17.47 6.79 -1.45
CA THR A 338 -17.83 6.60 -2.85
C THR A 338 -16.94 5.53 -3.48
N TRP A 339 -17.14 5.23 -4.76
CA TRP A 339 -16.28 4.31 -5.51
C TRP A 339 -14.79 4.72 -5.49
N LEU A 340 -14.50 6.02 -5.43
CA LEU A 340 -13.14 6.56 -5.29
C LEU A 340 -12.60 6.51 -3.84
N GLY A 341 -13.41 6.06 -2.89
CA GLY A 341 -13.09 6.01 -1.46
C GLY A 341 -13.61 7.22 -0.69
N GLY A 342 -12.78 7.76 0.20
CA GLY A 342 -13.10 8.88 1.06
C GLY A 342 -13.06 10.24 0.34
N PRO A 343 -13.29 11.35 1.07
CA PRO A 343 -13.27 12.68 0.46
C PRO A 343 -11.85 13.04 0.03
N ASN A 344 -11.65 13.28 -1.27
CA ASN A 344 -10.38 13.71 -1.84
C ASN A 344 -10.61 14.69 -3.01
N ARG A 345 -10.76 15.98 -2.68
CA ARG A 345 -10.92 17.05 -3.68
C ARG A 345 -9.63 17.35 -4.45
N PHE A 346 -8.47 17.05 -3.86
CA PHE A 346 -7.17 17.38 -4.43
C PHE A 346 -6.95 16.71 -5.79
N LEU A 347 -7.27 15.41 -5.91
CA LEU A 347 -7.10 14.69 -7.17
C LEU A 347 -7.94 15.29 -8.30
N GLY A 348 -9.21 15.62 -8.04
CA GLY A 348 -10.09 16.23 -9.04
C GLY A 348 -9.58 17.61 -9.48
N ILE A 349 -9.19 18.46 -8.53
CA ILE A 349 -8.62 19.79 -8.81
C ILE A 349 -7.33 19.67 -9.62
N LEU A 350 -6.44 18.74 -9.26
CA LEU A 350 -5.18 18.51 -9.97
C LEU A 350 -5.41 18.18 -11.45
N TYR A 351 -6.33 17.27 -11.75
CA TYR A 351 -6.68 16.90 -13.13
C TYR A 351 -7.25 18.09 -13.91
N ILE A 352 -8.11 18.91 -13.29
CA ILE A 352 -8.66 20.10 -13.93
C ILE A 352 -7.55 21.11 -14.23
N VAL A 353 -6.68 21.41 -13.25
CA VAL A 353 -5.58 22.38 -13.42
C VAL A 353 -4.62 21.94 -14.51
N VAL A 354 -4.17 20.68 -14.48
CA VAL A 354 -3.27 20.13 -15.52
C VAL A 354 -3.95 20.15 -16.90
N GLY A 355 -5.24 19.81 -16.96
CA GLY A 355 -6.02 19.85 -18.20
C GLY A 355 -6.17 21.26 -18.76
N CYS A 356 -6.46 22.25 -17.92
CA CYS A 356 -6.55 23.66 -18.31
C CYS A 356 -5.20 24.20 -18.81
N ILE A 357 -4.09 23.86 -18.14
CA ILE A 357 -2.74 24.24 -18.58
C ILE A 357 -2.44 23.62 -19.96
N ALA A 358 -2.77 22.34 -20.17
CA ALA A 358 -2.56 21.68 -21.45
C ALA A 358 -3.36 22.33 -22.60
N ILE A 359 -4.63 22.67 -22.36
CA ILE A 359 -5.47 23.38 -23.34
C ILE A 359 -4.91 24.77 -23.62
N PHE A 360 -4.48 25.52 -22.60
CA PHE A 360 -3.87 26.83 -22.76
C PHE A 360 -2.59 26.76 -23.62
N LEU A 361 -1.72 25.79 -23.37
CA LEU A 361 -0.52 25.57 -24.19
C LEU A 361 -0.86 25.16 -25.63
N ALA A 362 -1.89 24.32 -25.83
CA ALA A 362 -2.36 23.95 -27.15
C ALA A 362 -2.85 25.17 -27.95
N ILE A 363 -3.60 26.07 -27.31
CA ILE A 363 -4.05 27.33 -27.92
C ILE A 363 -2.85 28.23 -28.23
N GLY A 364 -1.88 28.36 -27.31
CA GLY A 364 -0.66 29.15 -27.54
C GLY A 364 0.16 28.63 -28.73
N PHE A 365 0.33 27.31 -28.85
CA PHE A 365 0.99 26.69 -30.00
C PHE A 365 0.19 26.82 -31.29
N LEU A 366 -1.14 26.76 -31.22
CA LEU A 366 -2.01 26.99 -32.38
C LEU A 366 -1.86 28.43 -32.88
N LEU A 367 -1.92 29.42 -32.00
CA LEU A 367 -1.72 30.83 -32.36
C LEU A 367 -0.33 31.03 -32.99
N LYS A 368 0.73 30.50 -32.38
CA LYS A 368 2.07 30.57 -32.94
C LYS A 368 2.18 29.87 -34.30
N TYR A 369 1.50 28.74 -34.49
CA TYR A 369 1.50 28.02 -35.76
C TYR A 369 0.77 28.80 -36.86
N LEU A 370 -0.32 29.49 -36.52
CA LEU A 370 -1.09 30.31 -37.47
C LEU A 370 -0.37 31.62 -37.84
N PHE A 371 0.28 32.29 -36.87
CA PHE A 371 0.92 33.60 -37.09
C PHE A 371 2.42 33.55 -37.38
N GLY A 372 3.12 32.48 -37.00
CA GLY A 372 4.56 32.32 -37.14
C GLY A 372 4.92 31.19 -38.08
N GLN A 373 4.74 31.37 -39.39
CA GLN A 373 5.15 30.38 -40.38
C GLN A 373 6.69 30.28 -40.44
N ARG A 374 7.26 29.29 -39.74
CA ARG A 374 8.54 28.69 -40.14
C ARG A 374 8.22 27.50 -41.03
N ALA A 375 8.73 27.51 -42.26
CA ALA A 375 8.63 26.36 -43.16
C ALA A 375 9.18 25.12 -42.45
N MET A 376 8.40 24.03 -42.42
CA MET A 376 8.85 22.78 -41.82
C MET A 376 10.06 22.25 -42.60
N SER A 377 11.11 21.89 -41.87
CA SER A 377 12.35 21.37 -42.43
C SER A 377 12.13 19.99 -43.04
N GLY A 378 11.71 19.95 -44.30
CA GLY A 378 11.45 18.70 -45.01
C GLY A 378 11.51 18.79 -46.52
N LYS A 379 11.42 19.99 -47.13
CA LYS A 379 11.72 20.14 -48.56
C LYS A 379 12.74 21.23 -48.88
N ASP A 380 12.75 22.36 -48.16
CA ASP A 380 13.84 23.37 -48.19
C ASP A 380 13.74 24.22 -46.90
N GLY A 381 13.80 23.56 -45.72
CA GLY A 381 13.85 24.29 -44.45
C GLY A 381 15.14 25.09 -44.32
N PRO A 382 15.26 26.02 -43.34
CA PRO A 382 16.51 26.73 -43.10
C PRO A 382 17.58 25.74 -42.61
N VAL A 383 18.27 25.12 -43.56
CA VAL A 383 19.52 24.40 -43.34
C VAL A 383 20.61 25.43 -43.14
N VAL A 384 21.55 25.13 -42.25
CA VAL A 384 22.69 26.02 -41.96
C VAL A 384 23.50 26.28 -43.23
N TRP A 385 23.43 25.39 -44.23
CA TRP A 385 24.02 25.54 -45.55
C TRP A 385 23.01 25.24 -46.65
N SER A 386 22.94 26.08 -47.70
CA SER A 386 22.20 25.78 -48.93
C SER A 386 23.14 25.68 -50.13
N ARG A 387 22.80 24.80 -51.08
CA ARG A 387 23.55 24.59 -52.33
C ARG A 387 22.91 25.46 -53.42
N TYR A 388 23.70 26.25 -54.13
CA TYR A 388 23.25 26.93 -55.34
C TYR A 388 24.22 26.66 -56.50
N GLU A 389 23.67 26.51 -57.70
CA GLU A 389 24.43 26.42 -58.95
C GLU A 389 24.56 27.83 -59.52
N ALA A 390 25.80 28.32 -59.61
CA ALA A 390 26.07 29.56 -60.32
C ALA A 390 26.02 29.32 -61.84
N ASN A 391 25.71 30.35 -62.63
CA ASN A 391 25.66 30.27 -64.10
C ASN A 391 26.99 29.85 -64.78
N ASP A 392 28.08 29.70 -64.03
CA ASP A 392 29.39 29.12 -64.40
C ASP A 392 29.36 27.56 -64.40
N GLY A 393 28.30 26.94 -63.88
CA GLY A 393 28.25 25.48 -63.69
C GLY A 393 29.03 24.99 -62.46
N ARG A 394 29.51 25.92 -61.62
CA ARG A 394 30.15 25.61 -60.34
C ARG A 394 29.13 25.59 -59.21
N VAL A 395 29.26 24.58 -58.35
CA VAL A 395 28.45 24.39 -57.16
C VAL A 395 29.05 25.17 -56.00
N HIS A 396 28.29 26.08 -55.41
CA HIS A 396 28.69 26.84 -54.23
C HIS A 396 27.86 26.44 -52.99
N ILE A 397 28.48 26.52 -51.82
CA ILE A 397 27.86 26.26 -50.51
C ILE A 397 27.81 27.60 -49.78
N GLN A 398 26.60 28.09 -49.45
CA GLN A 398 26.44 29.31 -48.67
C GLN A 398 25.93 28.96 -47.28
N GLY A 399 26.68 29.36 -46.25
CA GLY A 399 26.25 29.25 -44.86
C GLY A 399 25.31 30.39 -44.49
N THR A 400 24.08 30.09 -44.10
CA THR A 400 23.17 31.08 -43.50
C THR A 400 23.42 31.14 -41.99
N LEU A 401 24.35 31.99 -41.57
CA LEU A 401 24.43 32.47 -40.20
C LEU A 401 23.32 33.52 -40.01
N ARG A 402 22.12 33.08 -39.62
CA ARG A 402 21.15 33.99 -38.98
C ARG A 402 21.50 34.05 -37.50
N ALA A 403 22.10 35.17 -37.08
CA ALA A 403 22.22 35.56 -35.69
C ALA A 403 20.83 35.75 -35.04
#